data_AF-A0A4Q8UHM4-F1
#
_entry.id   AF-A0A4Q8UHM4-F1
#
_cell.length_a   1.000
_cell.length_b   1.000
_cell.length_c   1.000
_cell.angle_alpha   90.00
_cell.angle_beta   90.00
_cell.angle_gamma   90.00
#
_symmetry.space_group_name_H-M   'P 1'
#
loop_
_entity.id
_entity.type
_entity.pdbx_description
1 polymer ?
#
loop_
_entity_poly.entity_id
_entity_poly.type
_entity_poly.pdbx_seq_one_letter_code
_entity_poly.pdbx_strand_id
1 'polypeptide(L)'
;MDTDKISENQISMFKGRSKQHTLIAYLLLCFVFSLLGLAVYIFFFAQSIETRGGSAQNLETLNRELDGQILLREAQNSARSAVEAGFEVGTRTITDVLNLEHEIFVLNSRINVLEQKKKLLIDINYINQTEELLTREEMIAHLEALRLYQTQVNNILSAAKEKYALGLVAMTDVHEAQLEASDVENKRNIALLKFEQLPVAEDYVAKAGNYETIDLIRINIIRFGGISVTLFLIALIIPIYRYNIRLAIFYMSRADALLICKETGFSDLTTLVNLLAPTHAFEKEPTTPIDSLSMVSSALLSKK
;
A
#
# COMPACT_ATOMS: atom_id res chain seq x y z
N MET A 1 19.82 -22.89 63.23
CA MET A 1 20.70 -22.29 62.20
C MET A 1 21.06 -20.92 62.74
N ASP A 2 22.33 -20.65 63.03
CA ASP A 2 22.76 -19.39 63.67
C ASP A 2 22.23 -18.19 62.88
N THR A 3 21.41 -17.37 63.52
CA THR A 3 20.85 -16.12 62.98
C THR A 3 21.95 -15.11 62.63
N ASP A 4 23.16 -15.27 63.19
CA ASP A 4 24.35 -14.45 62.92
C ASP A 4 25.03 -14.73 61.56
N LYS A 5 24.62 -15.77 60.81
CA LYS A 5 25.22 -16.11 59.50
C LYS A 5 24.44 -15.65 58.27
N ILE A 6 23.32 -14.92 58.44
CA ILE A 6 22.58 -14.37 57.29
C ILE A 6 23.36 -13.17 56.74
N SER A 7 24.18 -13.42 55.71
CA SER A 7 24.96 -12.37 55.03
C SER A 7 24.04 -11.42 54.27
N GLU A 8 24.26 -10.11 54.41
CA GLU A 8 23.60 -9.07 53.59
C GLU A 8 23.72 -9.34 52.10
N ASN A 9 24.79 -10.03 51.70
CA ASN A 9 25.02 -10.43 50.33
C ASN A 9 23.89 -11.34 49.80
N GLN A 10 23.39 -12.29 50.61
CA GLN A 10 22.31 -13.19 50.20
C GLN A 10 20.98 -12.44 50.00
N ILE A 11 20.64 -11.51 50.89
CA ILE A 11 19.45 -10.66 50.78
C ILE A 11 19.54 -9.80 49.50
N SER A 12 20.72 -9.20 49.26
CA SER A 12 20.97 -8.39 48.06
C SER A 12 20.86 -9.21 46.77
N MET A 13 21.33 -10.46 46.77
CA MET A 13 21.26 -11.37 45.63
C MET A 13 19.80 -11.71 45.27
N PHE A 14 18.96 -12.01 46.26
CA PHE A 14 17.53 -12.29 46.04
C PHE A 14 16.77 -11.05 45.55
N LYS A 15 17.03 -9.86 46.13
CA LYS A 15 16.48 -8.59 45.63
C LYS A 15 16.94 -8.30 44.19
N GLY A 16 18.21 -8.57 43.88
CA GLY A 16 18.76 -8.42 42.54
C GLY A 16 18.06 -9.31 41.51
N ARG A 17 17.90 -10.60 41.82
CA ARG A 17 17.17 -11.54 40.95
C ARG A 17 15.69 -11.17 40.78
N SER A 18 15.03 -10.74 41.86
CA SER A 18 13.65 -10.25 41.78
C SER A 18 13.53 -9.08 40.79
N LYS A 19 14.39 -8.07 40.92
CA LYS A 19 14.44 -6.92 40.00
C LYS A 19 14.69 -7.32 38.55
N GLN A 20 15.59 -8.29 38.31
CA GLN A 20 15.84 -8.80 36.95
C GLN A 20 14.60 -9.43 36.33
N HIS A 21 13.88 -10.29 37.06
CA HIS A 21 12.66 -10.91 36.55
C HIS A 21 11.52 -9.90 36.36
N THR A 22 11.40 -8.90 37.23
CA THR A 22 10.45 -7.79 37.07
C THR A 22 10.76 -6.97 35.81
N LEU A 23 12.04 -6.69 35.56
CA LEU A 23 12.47 -5.97 34.36
C LEU A 23 12.19 -6.75 33.08
N ILE A 24 12.47 -8.06 33.07
CA ILE A 24 12.13 -8.95 31.94
C ILE A 24 10.62 -8.96 31.71
N ALA A 25 9.82 -9.04 32.78
CA ALA A 25 8.36 -9.01 32.66
C ALA A 25 7.85 -7.69 32.04
N TYR A 26 8.38 -6.54 32.45
CA TYR A 26 8.00 -5.26 31.85
C TYR A 26 8.43 -5.15 30.38
N LEU A 27 9.59 -5.68 30.01
CA LEU A 27 10.01 -5.74 28.60
C LEU A 27 9.05 -6.60 27.76
N LEU A 28 8.65 -7.76 28.27
CA LEU A 28 7.66 -8.62 27.61
C LEU A 28 6.30 -7.93 27.47
N LEU A 29 5.85 -7.21 28.50
CA LEU A 29 4.60 -6.45 28.45
C LEU A 29 4.66 -5.33 27.40
N CYS A 30 5.76 -4.58 27.36
CA CYS A 30 5.98 -3.56 26.33
C CYS A 30 5.98 -4.17 24.92
N PHE A 31 6.59 -5.34 24.76
CA PHE A 31 6.58 -6.07 23.50
C PHE A 31 5.16 -6.50 23.08
N VAL A 32 4.32 -6.94 24.02
CA VAL A 32 2.90 -7.24 23.75
C VAL A 32 2.14 -6.01 23.27
N PHE A 33 2.33 -4.85 23.91
CA PHE A 33 1.70 -3.60 23.45
C PHE A 33 2.19 -3.17 22.06
N SER A 34 3.49 -3.34 21.78
CA SER A 34 4.05 -3.06 20.45
C SER A 34 3.46 -3.97 19.38
N LEU A 35 3.26 -5.26 19.68
CA LEU A 35 2.62 -6.21 18.78
C LEU A 35 1.16 -5.84 18.52
N LEU A 36 0.42 -5.44 19.57
CA LEU A 36 -0.96 -5.00 19.42
C LEU A 36 -1.05 -3.74 18.52
N GLY A 37 -0.14 -2.78 18.71
CA GLY A 37 -0.02 -1.62 17.84
C GLY A 37 0.30 -2.00 16.39
N LEU A 38 1.19 -2.97 16.17
CA LEU A 38 1.51 -3.52 14.84
C LEU A 38 0.29 -4.18 14.18
N ALA A 39 -0.52 -4.95 14.93
CA ALA A 39 -1.74 -5.57 14.40
C ALA A 39 -2.74 -4.51 13.92
N VAL A 40 -2.96 -3.46 14.73
CA VAL A 40 -3.82 -2.33 14.35
C VAL A 40 -3.26 -1.61 13.12
N TYR A 41 -1.94 -1.37 13.09
CA TYR A 41 -1.28 -0.75 11.94
C TYR A 41 -1.47 -1.57 10.67
N ILE A 42 -1.22 -2.88 10.70
CA ILE A 42 -1.41 -3.77 9.55
C ILE A 42 -2.88 -3.74 9.09
N PHE A 43 -3.83 -3.73 10.02
CA PHE A 43 -5.25 -3.69 9.68
C PHE A 43 -5.64 -2.41 8.93
N PHE A 44 -5.19 -1.25 9.39
CA PHE A 44 -5.51 0.04 8.77
C PHE A 44 -4.67 0.35 7.51
N PHE A 45 -3.39 0.01 7.51
CA PHE A 45 -2.46 0.37 6.43
C PHE A 45 -2.24 -0.72 5.38
N ALA A 46 -2.84 -1.92 5.52
CA ALA A 46 -2.82 -2.91 4.43
C ALA A 46 -3.43 -2.38 3.12
N GLN A 47 -4.31 -1.36 3.17
CA GLN A 47 -4.83 -0.69 1.97
C GLN A 47 -3.74 0.05 1.17
N SER A 48 -2.68 0.57 1.81
CA SER A 48 -1.62 1.27 1.08
C SER A 48 -0.63 0.32 0.40
N ILE A 49 -0.78 -1.00 0.56
CA ILE A 49 -0.02 -1.97 -0.24
C ILE A 49 -0.66 -2.12 -1.64
N GLU A 50 -1.93 -1.72 -1.80
CA GLU A 50 -2.63 -1.65 -3.10
C GLU A 50 -2.30 -0.39 -3.90
N THR A 51 -1.70 0.65 -3.29
CA THR A 51 -1.37 1.89 -4.00
C THR A 51 -0.07 1.81 -4.82
N ARG A 52 0.23 0.63 -5.40
CA ARG A 52 0.85 0.62 -6.73
C ARG A 52 -0.25 1.08 -7.68
N GLY A 53 -0.40 2.40 -7.80
CA GLY A 53 -1.50 3.11 -8.45
C GLY A 53 -2.03 2.39 -9.68
N GLY A 54 -3.36 2.35 -9.79
CA GLY A 54 -4.06 1.60 -10.83
C GLY A 54 -3.42 1.77 -12.21
N SER A 55 -3.37 0.68 -12.95
CA SER A 55 -2.87 0.62 -14.33
C SER A 55 -3.35 1.80 -15.19
N ALA A 56 -4.59 2.24 -14.99
CA ALA A 56 -5.19 3.41 -15.63
C ALA A 56 -4.49 4.74 -15.29
N GLN A 57 -4.12 4.98 -14.02
CA GLN A 57 -3.43 6.20 -13.60
C GLN A 57 -1.98 6.23 -14.12
N ASN A 58 -1.31 5.07 -14.16
CA ASN A 58 0.02 4.94 -14.74
C ASN A 58 0.00 5.10 -16.27
N LEU A 59 -1.08 4.71 -16.94
CA LEU A 59 -1.28 4.98 -18.36
C LEU A 59 -1.55 6.44 -18.64
N GLU A 60 -2.45 7.06 -17.87
CA GLU A 60 -2.82 8.45 -18.07
C GLU A 60 -1.60 9.37 -17.89
N THR A 61 -0.79 9.11 -16.86
CA THR A 61 0.48 9.84 -16.67
C THR A 61 1.47 9.60 -17.81
N LEU A 62 1.57 8.37 -18.31
CA LEU A 62 2.43 8.04 -19.44
C LEU A 62 1.96 8.70 -20.75
N ASN A 63 0.65 8.73 -21.02
CA ASN A 63 0.07 9.38 -22.18
C ASN A 63 0.27 10.90 -22.11
N ARG A 64 0.01 11.53 -20.96
CA ARG A 64 0.26 12.97 -20.77
C ARG A 64 1.72 13.35 -21.02
N GLU A 65 2.66 12.54 -20.55
CA GLU A 65 4.09 12.76 -20.81
C GLU A 65 4.40 12.62 -22.31
N LEU A 66 3.89 11.58 -22.96
CA LEU A 66 4.08 11.36 -24.40
C LEU A 66 3.53 12.53 -25.22
N ASP A 67 2.30 12.96 -24.92
CA ASP A 67 1.63 14.09 -25.59
C ASP A 67 2.41 15.40 -25.39
N GLY A 68 2.91 15.63 -24.17
CA GLY A 68 3.76 16.78 -23.88
C GLY A 68 5.03 16.82 -24.73
N GLN A 69 5.70 15.67 -24.90
CA GLN A 69 6.90 15.58 -25.74
C GLN A 69 6.58 15.77 -27.24
N ILE A 70 5.43 15.25 -27.71
CA ILE A 70 4.98 15.42 -29.10
C ILE A 70 4.72 16.90 -29.41
N LEU A 71 4.02 17.60 -28.52
CA LEU A 71 3.74 19.04 -28.65
C LEU A 71 5.03 19.86 -28.68
N LEU A 72 5.99 19.55 -27.80
CA LEU A 72 7.30 20.21 -27.80
C LEU A 72 8.05 19.98 -29.12
N ARG A 73 8.04 18.75 -29.65
CA ARG A 73 8.66 18.44 -30.94
C ARG A 73 8.02 19.21 -32.08
N GLU A 74 6.69 19.31 -32.11
CA GLU A 74 5.97 20.08 -33.13
C GLU A 74 6.31 21.57 -33.07
N ALA A 75 6.38 22.15 -31.86
CA ALA A 75 6.82 23.53 -31.68
C ALA A 75 8.25 23.76 -32.20
N GLN A 76 9.18 22.83 -31.91
CA GLN A 76 10.57 22.94 -32.39
C GLN A 76 10.69 22.74 -33.91
N ASN A 77 9.92 21.81 -34.48
CA ASN A 77 9.85 21.65 -35.93
C ASN A 77 9.27 22.88 -36.63
N SER A 78 8.32 23.58 -36.02
CA SER A 78 7.81 24.85 -36.54
C SER A 78 8.87 25.97 -36.47
N ALA A 79 9.63 26.02 -35.38
CA ALA A 79 10.73 26.98 -35.23
C ALA A 79 11.90 26.72 -36.21
N ARG A 80 12.10 25.46 -36.62
CA ARG A 80 13.18 25.01 -37.52
C ARG A 80 13.30 25.84 -38.78
N SER A 81 12.22 26.03 -39.53
CA SER A 81 12.27 26.81 -40.78
C SER A 81 12.67 28.27 -40.55
N ALA A 82 12.29 28.88 -39.43
CA ALA A 82 12.68 30.24 -39.09
C ALA A 82 14.16 30.34 -38.69
N VAL A 83 14.69 29.32 -38.01
CA VAL A 83 16.11 29.26 -37.63
C VAL A 83 17.00 29.00 -38.84
N GLU A 84 16.60 28.08 -39.72
CA GLU A 84 17.28 27.77 -40.98
C GLU A 84 17.30 28.99 -41.91
N ALA A 85 16.16 29.65 -42.14
CA ALA A 85 16.10 30.88 -42.93
C ALA A 85 16.93 32.02 -42.30
N GLY A 86 16.92 32.13 -40.96
CA GLY A 86 17.74 33.09 -40.24
C GLY A 86 19.24 32.85 -40.43
N PHE A 87 19.65 31.59 -40.50
CA PHE A 87 21.03 31.18 -40.80
C PHE A 87 21.41 31.46 -42.26
N GLU A 88 20.53 31.15 -43.22
CA GLU A 88 20.76 31.43 -44.66
C GLU A 88 20.97 32.92 -44.93
N VAL A 89 20.23 33.79 -44.24
CA VAL A 89 20.33 35.24 -44.37
C VAL A 89 21.43 35.82 -43.44
N GLY A 90 22.11 34.99 -42.67
CA GLY A 90 23.24 35.40 -41.81
C GLY A 90 22.84 36.11 -40.51
N THR A 91 21.55 36.10 -40.15
CA THR A 91 21.02 36.68 -38.90
C THR A 91 21.10 35.72 -37.71
N ARG A 92 21.34 34.43 -37.96
CA ARG A 92 21.61 33.39 -36.96
C ARG A 92 22.87 32.62 -37.30
N THR A 93 23.40 31.92 -36.30
CA THR A 93 24.64 31.14 -36.42
C THR A 93 24.36 29.66 -36.66
N ILE A 94 25.36 28.95 -37.20
CA ILE A 94 25.29 27.48 -37.35
C ILE A 94 25.10 26.78 -36.00
N THR A 95 25.60 27.38 -34.91
CA THR A 95 25.42 26.87 -33.55
C THR A 95 23.95 26.90 -33.14
N ASP A 96 23.18 27.92 -33.56
CA ASP A 96 21.74 27.99 -33.28
C ASP A 96 20.96 26.88 -34.01
N VAL A 97 21.33 26.60 -35.26
CA VAL A 97 20.77 25.49 -36.05
C VAL A 97 21.11 24.15 -35.40
N LEU A 98 22.39 23.92 -35.06
CA LEU A 98 22.83 22.66 -34.44
C LEU A 98 22.21 22.43 -33.07
N ASN A 99 22.04 23.48 -32.26
CA ASN A 99 21.35 23.39 -30.97
C ASN A 99 19.89 22.98 -31.16
N LEU A 100 19.18 23.57 -32.13
CA LEU A 100 17.81 23.22 -32.43
C LEU A 100 17.66 21.76 -32.94
N GLU A 101 18.53 21.34 -33.86
CA GLU A 101 18.56 19.95 -34.33
C GLU A 101 18.84 18.97 -33.18
N HIS A 102 19.74 19.33 -32.27
CA HIS A 102 20.02 18.54 -31.09
C HIS A 102 18.79 18.42 -30.16
N GLU A 103 18.08 19.52 -29.93
CA GLU A 103 16.83 19.51 -29.15
C GLU A 103 15.77 18.61 -29.80
N ILE A 104 15.57 18.72 -31.11
CA ILE A 104 14.64 17.86 -31.87
C ILE A 104 15.04 16.38 -31.75
N PHE A 105 16.34 16.07 -31.87
CA PHE A 105 16.86 14.71 -31.71
C PHE A 105 16.58 14.14 -30.30
N VAL A 106 16.80 14.94 -29.25
CA VAL A 106 16.53 14.55 -27.86
C VAL A 106 15.04 14.28 -27.66
N LEU A 107 14.17 15.14 -28.19
CA LEU A 107 12.71 14.96 -28.13
C LEU A 107 12.27 13.69 -28.84
N ASN A 108 12.76 13.44 -30.06
CA ASN A 108 12.46 12.21 -30.81
C ASN A 108 12.92 10.95 -30.06
N SER A 109 14.10 10.99 -29.46
CA SER A 109 14.63 9.88 -28.67
C SER A 109 13.75 9.60 -27.45
N ARG A 110 13.27 10.64 -26.75
CA ARG A 110 12.36 10.51 -25.61
C ARG A 110 11.00 9.95 -26.02
N ILE A 111 10.41 10.46 -27.10
CA ILE A 111 9.15 9.95 -27.67
C ILE A 111 9.27 8.45 -27.96
N ASN A 112 10.31 8.04 -28.68
CA ASN A 112 10.55 6.62 -28.99
C ASN A 112 10.62 5.76 -27.72
N VAL A 113 11.34 6.21 -26.69
CA VAL A 113 11.45 5.47 -25.41
C VAL A 113 10.09 5.35 -24.73
N LEU A 114 9.30 6.44 -24.71
CA LEU A 114 7.96 6.45 -24.12
C LEU A 114 7.00 5.54 -24.87
N GLU A 115 7.04 5.54 -26.21
CA GLU A 115 6.25 4.62 -27.05
C GLU A 115 6.60 3.15 -26.80
N GLN A 116 7.90 2.81 -26.74
CA GLN A 116 8.33 1.44 -26.43
C GLN A 116 7.90 1.03 -25.02
N LYS A 117 8.00 1.94 -24.04
CA LYS A 117 7.53 1.70 -22.67
C LYS A 117 6.02 1.45 -22.65
N LYS A 118 5.23 2.29 -23.34
CA LYS A 118 3.77 2.13 -23.46
C LYS A 118 3.43 0.77 -24.07
N LYS A 119 4.06 0.44 -25.21
CA LYS A 119 3.89 -0.85 -25.88
C LYS A 119 4.19 -2.03 -24.95
N LEU A 120 5.33 -2.02 -24.27
CA LEU A 120 5.71 -3.09 -23.36
C LEU A 120 4.72 -3.24 -22.21
N LEU A 121 4.20 -2.14 -21.66
CA LEU A 121 3.21 -2.17 -20.58
C LEU A 121 1.85 -2.75 -21.03
N ILE A 122 1.50 -2.55 -22.30
CA ILE A 122 0.32 -3.16 -22.94
C ILE A 122 0.57 -4.64 -23.20
N ASP A 123 1.72 -4.99 -23.79
CA ASP A 123 2.10 -6.37 -24.13
C ASP A 123 2.12 -7.29 -22.89
N ILE A 124 2.55 -6.77 -21.74
CA ILE A 124 2.55 -7.52 -20.47
C ILE A 124 1.21 -7.45 -19.71
N ASN A 125 0.18 -6.85 -20.32
CA ASN A 125 -1.15 -6.67 -19.74
C ASN A 125 -1.15 -5.90 -18.39
N TYR A 126 -0.13 -5.06 -18.17
CA TYR A 126 -0.02 -4.21 -16.99
C TYR A 126 -0.89 -2.95 -17.12
N ILE A 127 -1.21 -2.56 -18.36
CA ILE A 127 -2.07 -1.44 -18.70
C ILE A 127 -3.04 -1.85 -19.83
N ASN A 128 -4.33 -1.62 -19.63
CA ASN A 128 -5.31 -1.69 -20.72
C ASN A 128 -5.31 -0.35 -21.48
N GLN A 129 -5.12 -0.36 -22.80
CA GLN A 129 -5.33 0.82 -23.63
C GLN A 129 -6.79 1.26 -23.53
N THR A 130 -7.05 2.34 -22.79
CA THR A 130 -8.37 2.95 -22.63
C THR A 130 -8.94 3.56 -23.92
N GLU A 131 -8.16 3.60 -25.02
CA GLU A 131 -8.55 4.21 -26.30
C GLU A 131 -8.89 3.19 -27.40
N GLU A 132 -8.55 1.91 -27.22
CA GLU A 132 -8.97 0.89 -28.16
C GLU A 132 -10.30 0.32 -27.64
N LEU A 133 -11.36 0.46 -28.44
CA LEU A 133 -12.66 -0.13 -28.15
C LEU A 133 -12.46 -1.64 -28.13
N LEU A 134 -12.47 -2.23 -26.95
CA LEU A 134 -12.10 -3.62 -26.71
C LEU A 134 -13.30 -4.54 -26.90
N THR A 135 -14.49 -4.01 -26.68
CA THR A 135 -15.73 -4.80 -26.71
C THR A 135 -16.65 -4.36 -27.84
N ARG A 136 -17.50 -5.29 -28.28
CA ARG A 136 -18.58 -4.98 -29.22
C ARG A 136 -19.50 -3.89 -28.68
N GLU A 137 -19.76 -3.87 -27.38
CA GLU A 137 -20.62 -2.91 -26.70
C GLU A 137 -20.06 -1.49 -26.75
N GLU A 138 -18.77 -1.32 -26.47
CA GLU A 138 -18.07 -0.04 -26.62
C GLU A 138 -18.05 0.40 -28.10
N MET A 139 -17.79 -0.53 -29.02
CA MET A 139 -17.81 -0.25 -30.45
C MET A 139 -19.20 0.16 -30.96
N ILE A 140 -20.29 -0.40 -30.41
CA ILE A 140 -21.66 0.02 -30.72
C ILE A 140 -21.88 1.49 -30.32
N ALA A 141 -21.45 1.88 -29.11
CA ALA A 141 -21.57 3.27 -28.67
C ALA A 141 -20.75 4.23 -29.56
N HIS A 142 -19.55 3.81 -29.97
CA HIS A 142 -18.72 4.58 -30.88
C HIS A 142 -19.34 4.70 -32.28
N LEU A 143 -19.91 3.62 -32.82
CA LEU A 143 -20.62 3.62 -34.09
C LEU A 143 -21.83 4.54 -34.07
N GLU A 144 -22.55 4.61 -32.95
CA GLU A 144 -23.66 5.56 -32.77
C GLU A 144 -23.16 7.02 -32.78
N ALA A 145 -22.05 7.31 -32.08
CA ALA A 145 -21.44 8.64 -32.09
C ALA A 145 -20.98 9.05 -33.50
N LEU A 146 -20.33 8.15 -34.25
CA LEU A 146 -19.93 8.38 -35.64
C LEU A 146 -21.13 8.62 -36.55
N ARG A 147 -22.25 7.91 -36.35
CA ARG A 147 -23.48 8.11 -37.11
C ARG A 147 -24.07 9.52 -36.89
N LEU A 148 -24.08 9.99 -35.64
CA LEU A 148 -24.55 11.33 -35.31
C LEU A 148 -23.64 12.39 -35.93
N TYR A 149 -22.31 12.22 -35.81
CA TYR A 149 -21.34 13.14 -36.39
C TYR A 149 -21.44 13.20 -37.93
N GLN A 150 -21.57 12.04 -38.58
CA GLN A 150 -21.77 11.97 -40.02
C GLN A 150 -23.04 12.70 -40.47
N THR A 151 -24.12 12.62 -39.69
CA THR A 151 -25.36 13.36 -39.96
C THR A 151 -25.10 14.87 -39.89
N GLN A 152 -24.37 15.34 -38.88
CA GLN A 152 -24.00 16.75 -38.75
C GLN A 152 -23.13 17.22 -39.92
N VAL A 153 -22.09 16.46 -40.28
CA VAL A 153 -21.18 16.77 -41.40
C VAL A 153 -21.94 16.80 -42.74
N ASN A 154 -22.87 15.87 -42.96
CA ASN A 154 -23.71 15.87 -44.16
C ASN A 154 -24.65 17.09 -44.24
N ASN A 155 -25.17 17.56 -43.09
CA ASN A 155 -25.95 18.80 -43.03
C ASN A 155 -25.09 20.03 -43.36
N ILE A 156 -23.85 20.08 -42.82
CA ILE A 156 -22.87 21.14 -43.12
C ILE A 156 -22.54 21.15 -44.61
N LEU A 157 -22.27 19.97 -45.19
CA LEU A 157 -21.99 19.83 -46.62
C LEU A 157 -23.17 20.29 -47.48
N SER A 158 -24.40 19.94 -47.10
CA SER A 158 -25.60 20.35 -47.83
C SER A 158 -25.78 21.87 -47.78
N ALA A 159 -25.59 22.47 -46.61
CA ALA A 159 -25.63 23.93 -46.44
C ALA A 159 -24.51 24.64 -47.21
N ALA A 160 -23.30 24.07 -47.25
CA ALA A 160 -22.18 24.60 -48.03
C ALA A 160 -22.48 24.58 -49.54
N LYS A 161 -23.05 23.49 -50.06
CA LYS A 161 -23.48 23.37 -51.46
C LYS A 161 -24.56 24.40 -51.82
N GLU A 162 -25.54 24.61 -50.96
CA GLU A 162 -26.61 25.60 -51.16
C GLU A 162 -26.04 27.03 -51.17
N LYS A 163 -25.22 27.38 -50.17
CA LYS A 163 -24.57 28.69 -50.10
C LYS A 163 -23.64 28.93 -51.29
N TYR A 164 -22.96 27.90 -51.79
CA TYR A 164 -22.11 28.00 -52.97
C TYR A 164 -22.94 28.30 -54.23
N ALA A 165 -24.09 27.64 -54.40
CA ALA A 165 -25.02 27.92 -55.50
C ALA A 165 -25.54 29.37 -55.47
N LEU A 166 -25.64 29.97 -54.29
CA LEU A 166 -26.00 31.38 -54.08
C LEU A 166 -24.80 32.34 -54.18
N GLY A 167 -23.58 31.85 -54.38
CA GLY A 167 -22.35 32.65 -54.43
C GLY A 167 -21.90 33.20 -53.07
N LEU A 168 -22.38 32.65 -51.96
CA LEU A 168 -22.13 33.12 -50.59
C LEU A 168 -20.88 32.49 -49.93
N VAL A 169 -20.35 31.40 -50.48
CA VAL A 169 -19.15 30.68 -50.01
C VAL A 169 -18.31 30.24 -51.20
N ALA A 170 -17.04 29.93 -50.99
CA ALA A 170 -16.13 29.50 -52.04
C ALA A 170 -16.28 28.00 -52.35
N MET A 171 -15.89 27.58 -53.56
CA MET A 171 -15.86 26.15 -53.93
C MET A 171 -14.91 25.34 -53.04
N THR A 172 -13.88 26.00 -52.48
CA THR A 172 -12.93 25.40 -51.53
C THR A 172 -13.64 24.92 -50.26
N ASP A 173 -14.60 25.70 -49.74
CA ASP A 173 -15.35 25.37 -48.53
C ASP A 173 -16.25 24.14 -48.75
N VAL A 174 -16.79 24.01 -49.98
CA VAL A 174 -17.55 22.82 -50.39
C VAL A 174 -16.64 21.60 -50.48
N HIS A 175 -15.44 21.76 -51.03
CA HIS A 175 -14.49 20.65 -51.14
C HIS A 175 -13.98 20.19 -49.78
N GLU A 176 -13.71 21.12 -48.85
CA GLU A 176 -13.33 20.80 -47.48
C GLU A 176 -14.43 20.03 -46.74
N ALA A 177 -15.69 20.48 -46.85
CA ALA A 177 -16.83 19.76 -46.29
C ALA A 177 -17.05 18.37 -46.94
N GLN A 178 -16.69 18.20 -48.23
CA GLN A 178 -16.73 16.90 -48.90
C GLN A 178 -15.63 15.96 -48.38
N LEU A 179 -14.41 16.47 -48.21
CA LEU A 179 -13.29 15.69 -47.67
C LEU A 179 -13.61 15.18 -46.26
N GLU A 180 -14.15 16.04 -45.40
CA GLU A 180 -14.57 15.66 -44.04
C GLU A 180 -15.69 14.61 -44.09
N ALA A 181 -16.69 14.75 -44.98
CA ALA A 181 -17.74 13.76 -45.13
C ALA A 181 -17.21 12.38 -45.53
N SER A 182 -16.26 12.34 -46.48
CA SER A 182 -15.60 11.10 -46.89
C SER A 182 -14.71 10.51 -45.80
N ASP A 183 -14.00 11.33 -45.03
CA ASP A 183 -13.17 10.88 -43.92
C ASP A 183 -14.00 10.23 -42.81
N VAL A 184 -15.11 10.86 -42.41
CA VAL A 184 -16.04 10.30 -41.41
C VAL A 184 -16.64 8.98 -41.88
N GLU A 185 -17.01 8.89 -43.16
CA GLU A 185 -17.48 7.65 -43.76
C GLU A 185 -16.42 6.53 -43.69
N ASN A 186 -15.17 6.85 -44.01
CA ASN A 186 -14.05 5.91 -43.91
C ASN A 186 -13.83 5.45 -42.46
N LYS A 187 -13.82 6.36 -41.50
CA LYS A 187 -13.70 6.05 -40.06
C LYS A 187 -14.80 5.09 -39.60
N ARG A 188 -16.04 5.34 -40.01
CA ARG A 188 -17.19 4.46 -39.71
C ARG A 188 -17.04 3.09 -40.34
N ASN A 189 -16.59 3.00 -41.59
CA ASN A 189 -16.38 1.73 -42.28
C ASN A 189 -15.26 0.91 -41.61
N ILE A 190 -14.17 1.55 -41.18
CA ILE A 190 -13.10 0.91 -40.40
C ILE A 190 -13.64 0.40 -39.06
N ALA A 191 -14.45 1.19 -38.36
CA ALA A 191 -15.08 0.79 -37.11
C ALA A 191 -16.02 -0.43 -37.27
N LEU A 192 -16.80 -0.48 -38.36
CA LEU A 192 -17.64 -1.64 -38.70
C LEU A 192 -16.82 -2.89 -38.99
N LEU A 193 -15.70 -2.77 -39.71
CA LEU A 193 -14.81 -3.90 -39.97
C LEU A 193 -14.15 -4.41 -38.68
N LYS A 194 -13.82 -3.51 -37.75
CA LYS A 194 -13.30 -3.89 -36.43
C LYS A 194 -14.36 -4.56 -35.57
N PHE A 195 -15.62 -4.12 -35.63
CA PHE A 195 -16.73 -4.67 -34.83
C PHE A 195 -16.86 -6.20 -34.95
N GLU A 196 -16.69 -6.76 -36.16
CA GLU A 196 -16.78 -8.21 -36.38
C GLU A 196 -15.66 -8.99 -35.66
N GLN A 197 -14.49 -8.37 -35.52
CA GLN A 197 -13.29 -8.96 -34.92
C GLN A 197 -13.24 -8.79 -33.39
N LEU A 198 -14.09 -7.91 -32.83
CA LEU A 198 -14.10 -7.64 -31.40
C LEU A 198 -14.85 -8.71 -30.61
N PRO A 199 -14.34 -9.11 -29.42
CA PRO A 199 -15.06 -9.99 -28.50
C PRO A 199 -16.28 -9.31 -27.87
N VAL A 200 -17.20 -10.12 -27.36
CA VAL A 200 -18.32 -9.65 -26.53
C VAL A 200 -17.79 -9.29 -25.14
N ALA A 201 -18.31 -8.23 -24.50
CA ALA A 201 -17.86 -7.81 -23.17
C ALA A 201 -17.89 -8.94 -22.12
N GLU A 202 -18.83 -9.88 -22.24
CA GLU A 202 -18.95 -11.04 -21.36
C GLU A 202 -17.71 -11.96 -21.42
N ASP A 203 -17.09 -12.11 -22.59
CA ASP A 203 -15.85 -12.90 -22.74
C ASP A 203 -14.66 -12.23 -22.05
N TYR A 204 -14.64 -10.89 -21.98
CA TYR A 204 -13.62 -10.15 -21.23
C TYR A 204 -13.81 -10.29 -19.72
N VAL A 205 -15.04 -10.27 -19.22
CA VAL A 205 -15.34 -10.51 -17.80
C VAL A 205 -14.93 -11.93 -17.38
N ALA A 206 -15.17 -12.92 -18.24
CA ALA A 206 -14.77 -14.30 -17.99
C ALA A 206 -13.23 -14.49 -18.02
N LYS A 207 -12.54 -13.80 -18.92
CA LYS A 207 -11.10 -13.97 -19.19
C LYS A 207 -10.19 -13.09 -18.34
N ALA A 208 -10.68 -11.93 -17.90
CA ALA A 208 -10.03 -11.16 -16.84
C ALA A 208 -9.87 -12.03 -15.59
N GLY A 209 -10.72 -13.04 -15.41
CA GLY A 209 -10.79 -13.68 -14.11
C GLY A 209 -11.20 -12.65 -13.08
N ASN A 210 -11.56 -13.14 -11.92
CA ASN A 210 -11.96 -12.28 -10.83
C ASN A 210 -10.70 -11.64 -10.21
N TYR A 211 -9.96 -10.79 -10.92
CA TYR A 211 -8.83 -10.03 -10.37
C TYR A 211 -9.26 -9.28 -9.11
N GLU A 212 -10.48 -8.73 -9.13
CA GLU A 212 -11.10 -8.11 -7.96
C GLU A 212 -11.29 -9.13 -6.81
N THR A 213 -11.73 -10.36 -7.08
CA THR A 213 -11.83 -11.38 -6.01
C THR A 213 -10.46 -11.90 -5.57
N ILE A 214 -9.47 -12.02 -6.47
CA ILE A 214 -8.11 -12.43 -6.14
C ILE A 214 -7.44 -11.37 -5.26
N ASP A 215 -7.63 -10.08 -5.57
CA ASP A 215 -7.11 -8.98 -4.77
C ASP A 215 -7.86 -8.86 -3.45
N LEU A 216 -9.19 -8.97 -3.43
CA LEU A 216 -9.96 -9.04 -2.19
C LEU A 216 -9.53 -10.22 -1.31
N ILE A 217 -9.32 -11.40 -1.89
CA ILE A 217 -8.80 -12.58 -1.17
C ILE A 217 -7.39 -12.29 -0.65
N ARG A 218 -6.50 -11.71 -1.45
CA ARG A 218 -5.13 -11.38 -1.04
C ARG A 218 -5.11 -10.39 0.13
N ILE A 219 -5.90 -9.32 0.06
CA ILE A 219 -6.01 -8.31 1.12
C ILE A 219 -6.52 -8.94 2.40
N ASN A 220 -7.57 -9.77 2.29
CA ASN A 220 -8.12 -10.48 3.43
C ASN A 220 -7.08 -11.43 4.03
N ILE A 221 -6.33 -12.18 3.21
CA ILE A 221 -5.26 -13.06 3.68
C ILE A 221 -4.17 -12.27 4.43
N ILE A 222 -3.74 -11.10 3.93
CA ILE A 222 -2.72 -10.29 4.60
C ILE A 222 -3.25 -9.71 5.92
N ARG A 223 -4.49 -9.20 5.94
CA ARG A 223 -5.10 -8.62 7.17
C ARG A 223 -5.34 -9.69 8.22
N PHE A 224 -6.09 -10.74 7.86
CA PHE A 224 -6.43 -11.81 8.80
C PHE A 224 -5.20 -12.65 9.15
N GLY A 225 -4.30 -12.91 8.20
CA GLY A 225 -3.04 -13.61 8.45
C GLY A 225 -2.12 -12.82 9.38
N GLY A 226 -1.93 -11.52 9.14
CA GLY A 226 -1.12 -10.65 9.99
C GLY A 226 -1.67 -10.53 11.41
N ILE A 227 -3.00 -10.35 11.55
CA ILE A 227 -3.66 -10.33 12.86
C ILE A 227 -3.53 -11.69 13.56
N SER A 228 -3.75 -12.80 12.85
CA SER A 228 -3.68 -14.14 13.41
C SER A 228 -2.28 -14.47 13.94
N VAL A 229 -1.23 -14.18 13.16
CA VAL A 229 0.17 -14.37 13.59
C VAL A 229 0.48 -13.50 14.81
N THR A 230 0.00 -12.27 14.85
CA THR A 230 0.24 -11.36 15.97
C THR A 230 -0.45 -11.82 17.25
N LEU A 231 -1.72 -12.24 17.15
CA LEU A 231 -2.48 -12.80 18.28
C LEU A 231 -1.85 -14.11 18.78
N PHE A 232 -1.38 -14.97 17.87
CA PHE A 232 -0.66 -16.19 18.22
C PHE A 232 0.62 -15.88 19.02
N LEU A 233 1.39 -14.89 18.59
CA LEU A 233 2.61 -14.49 19.31
C LEU A 233 2.29 -13.91 20.69
N ILE A 234 1.25 -13.07 20.81
CA ILE A 234 0.76 -12.55 22.10
C ILE A 234 0.35 -13.70 23.03
N ALA A 235 -0.37 -14.70 22.52
CA ALA A 235 -0.80 -15.86 23.30
C ALA A 235 0.39 -16.68 23.86
N LEU A 236 1.53 -16.70 23.15
CA LEU A 236 2.76 -17.35 23.61
C LEU A 236 3.49 -16.50 24.67
N ILE A 237 3.48 -15.18 24.53
CA ILE A 237 4.19 -14.26 25.44
C ILE A 237 3.50 -14.11 26.80
N ILE A 238 2.16 -14.11 26.85
CA ILE A 238 1.41 -13.89 28.10
C ILE A 238 1.79 -14.91 29.21
N PRO A 239 1.87 -16.23 28.94
CA PRO A 239 2.36 -17.20 29.92
C PRO A 239 3.78 -16.92 30.41
N ILE A 240 4.69 -16.53 29.52
CA ILE A 240 6.09 -16.21 29.86
C ILE A 240 6.16 -14.96 30.74
N TYR A 241 5.35 -13.94 30.43
CA TYR A 241 5.19 -12.75 31.26
C TYR A 241 4.68 -13.12 32.66
N ARG A 242 3.59 -13.89 32.75
CA ARG A 242 3.01 -14.33 34.03
C ARG A 242 4.01 -15.13 34.85
N TYR A 243 4.80 -15.99 34.21
CA TYR A 243 5.85 -16.77 34.85
C TYR A 243 6.93 -15.86 35.48
N ASN A 244 7.43 -14.87 34.74
CA ASN A 244 8.47 -13.96 35.24
C ASN A 244 7.97 -13.11 36.42
N ILE A 245 6.72 -12.63 36.40
CA ILE A 245 6.14 -11.92 37.55
C ILE A 245 6.06 -12.82 38.78
N ARG A 246 5.58 -14.06 38.65
CA ARG A 246 5.52 -15.01 39.77
C ARG A 246 6.91 -15.28 40.35
N LEU A 247 7.91 -15.45 39.48
CA LEU A 247 9.28 -15.69 39.89
C LEU A 247 9.90 -14.47 40.59
N ALA A 248 9.59 -13.26 40.13
CA ALA A 248 10.00 -12.03 40.78
C ALA A 248 9.42 -11.89 42.21
N ILE A 249 8.12 -12.16 42.38
CA ILE A 249 7.45 -12.16 43.69
C ILE A 249 8.09 -13.20 44.61
N PHE A 250 8.31 -14.42 44.12
CA PHE A 250 8.96 -15.47 44.90
C PHE A 250 10.33 -15.06 45.45
N TYR A 251 11.19 -14.46 44.62
CA TYR A 251 12.49 -13.99 45.07
C TYR A 251 12.39 -12.80 46.03
N MET A 252 11.39 -11.91 45.84
CA MET A 252 11.13 -10.81 46.75
C MET A 252 10.69 -11.32 48.13
N SER A 253 9.71 -12.23 48.17
CA SER A 253 9.22 -12.87 49.40
C SER A 253 10.32 -13.54 50.20
N ARG A 254 11.27 -14.21 49.52
CA ARG A 254 12.44 -14.82 50.17
C ARG A 254 13.42 -13.78 50.72
N ALA A 255 13.64 -12.68 50.00
CA ALA A 255 14.46 -11.59 50.51
C ALA A 255 13.85 -10.95 51.76
N ASP A 256 12.53 -10.77 51.76
CA ASP A 256 11.79 -10.19 52.88
C ASP A 256 11.77 -11.15 54.08
N ALA A 257 11.59 -12.45 53.86
CA ALA A 257 11.70 -13.47 54.92
C ALA A 257 13.09 -13.46 55.59
N LEU A 258 14.16 -13.37 54.78
CA LEU A 258 15.53 -13.28 55.31
C LEU A 258 15.77 -11.98 56.07
N LEU A 259 15.21 -10.85 55.61
CA LEU A 259 15.28 -9.56 56.29
C LEU A 259 14.60 -9.63 57.67
N ILE A 260 13.38 -10.16 57.72
CA ILE A 260 12.59 -10.29 58.96
C ILE A 260 13.32 -11.22 59.95
N CYS A 261 13.84 -12.36 59.49
CA CYS A 261 14.64 -13.25 60.34
C CYS A 261 15.88 -12.55 60.92
N LYS A 262 16.55 -11.70 60.14
CA LYS A 262 17.71 -10.92 60.62
C LYS A 262 17.31 -9.87 61.66
N GLU A 263 16.21 -9.14 61.45
CA GLU A 263 15.77 -8.05 62.33
C GLU A 263 15.11 -8.54 63.63
N THR A 264 14.38 -9.65 63.58
CA THR A 264 13.59 -10.16 64.72
C THR A 264 14.24 -11.32 65.46
N GLY A 265 15.32 -11.90 64.92
CA GLY A 265 15.98 -13.07 65.50
C GLY A 265 15.16 -14.37 65.40
N PHE A 266 14.16 -14.42 64.51
CA PHE A 266 13.26 -15.57 64.36
C PHE A 266 14.05 -16.80 63.87
N SER A 267 14.04 -17.87 64.67
CA SER A 267 14.89 -19.06 64.47
C SER A 267 14.40 -20.03 63.38
N ASP A 268 13.14 -19.92 62.97
CA ASP A 268 12.49 -20.86 62.06
C ASP A 268 12.24 -20.24 60.67
N LEU A 269 13.34 -20.09 59.91
CA LEU A 269 13.36 -19.53 58.55
C LEU A 269 12.45 -20.30 57.60
N THR A 270 12.35 -21.62 57.75
CA THR A 270 11.58 -22.49 56.85
C THR A 270 10.10 -22.16 56.92
N THR A 271 9.57 -22.00 58.13
CA THR A 271 8.16 -21.64 58.35
C THR A 271 7.87 -20.23 57.83
N LEU A 272 8.79 -19.28 58.04
CA LEU A 272 8.64 -17.91 57.58
C LEU A 272 8.68 -17.81 56.04
N VAL A 273 9.60 -18.52 55.38
CA VAL A 273 9.67 -18.61 53.92
C VAL A 273 8.41 -19.26 53.35
N ASN A 274 7.88 -20.31 53.97
CA ASN A 274 6.65 -20.95 53.50
C ASN A 274 5.39 -20.09 53.70
N LEU A 275 5.41 -19.15 54.66
CA LEU A 275 4.33 -18.18 54.89
C LEU A 275 4.38 -16.99 53.92
N LEU A 276 5.58 -16.47 53.65
CA LEU A 276 5.79 -15.28 52.83
C LEU A 276 5.94 -15.59 51.33
N ALA A 277 6.55 -16.73 50.99
CA ALA A 277 6.68 -17.16 49.61
C ALA A 277 5.40 -17.87 49.18
N PRO A 278 4.79 -17.46 48.04
CA PRO A 278 3.66 -18.19 47.51
C PRO A 278 4.05 -19.65 47.26
N THR A 279 3.23 -20.59 47.73
CA THR A 279 3.45 -22.01 47.48
C THR A 279 3.45 -22.25 45.97
N HIS A 280 4.48 -22.95 45.49
CA HIS A 280 4.70 -23.26 44.07
C HIS A 280 3.67 -24.28 43.51
N ALA A 281 2.39 -24.16 43.85
CA ALA A 281 1.33 -24.87 43.17
C ALA A 281 1.04 -24.11 41.86
N PHE A 282 1.84 -24.37 40.82
CA PHE A 282 1.71 -23.75 39.50
C PHE A 282 0.35 -23.99 38.82
N GLU A 283 -0.49 -24.87 39.39
CA GLU A 283 -1.79 -25.30 38.85
C GLU A 283 -3.03 -24.80 39.61
N LYS A 284 -2.89 -24.21 40.81
CA LYS A 284 -4.06 -23.77 41.60
C LYS A 284 -4.22 -22.26 41.59
N GLU A 285 -5.47 -21.80 41.59
CA GLU A 285 -5.82 -20.39 41.77
C GLU A 285 -5.16 -19.84 43.04
N PRO A 286 -4.64 -18.59 43.00
CA PRO A 286 -3.99 -18.00 44.17
C PRO A 286 -4.99 -17.94 45.33
N THR A 287 -4.59 -18.45 46.49
CA THR A 287 -5.34 -18.23 47.73
C THR A 287 -5.43 -16.74 48.00
N THR A 288 -6.61 -16.29 48.41
CA THR A 288 -6.85 -14.86 48.56
C THR A 288 -6.02 -14.27 49.70
N PRO A 289 -5.69 -12.96 49.66
CA PRO A 289 -4.96 -12.29 50.74
C PRO A 289 -5.59 -12.45 52.13
N ILE A 290 -6.91 -12.68 52.20
CA ILE A 290 -7.66 -12.93 53.44
C ILE A 290 -7.33 -14.30 54.04
N ASP A 291 -7.19 -15.34 53.20
CA ASP A 291 -6.88 -16.70 53.67
C ASP A 291 -5.48 -16.77 54.27
N SER A 292 -4.52 -16.06 53.67
CA SER A 292 -3.13 -15.99 54.14
C SER A 292 -2.99 -15.20 55.46
N LEU A 293 -3.75 -14.12 55.66
CA LEU A 293 -3.78 -13.37 56.93
C LEU A 293 -4.29 -14.22 58.10
N SER A 294 -5.27 -15.10 57.85
CA SER A 294 -5.80 -15.99 58.89
C SER A 294 -4.76 -17.02 59.36
N MET A 295 -3.96 -17.58 58.43
CA MET A 295 -2.85 -18.50 58.73
C MET A 295 -1.70 -17.81 59.46
N VAL A 296 -1.35 -16.57 59.08
CA VAL A 296 -0.30 -15.79 59.75
C VAL A 296 -0.69 -15.47 61.19
N SER A 297 -1.92 -15.02 61.43
CA SER A 297 -2.38 -14.65 62.78
C SER A 297 -2.42 -15.86 63.73
N SER A 298 -2.89 -17.01 63.24
CA SER A 298 -2.98 -18.25 64.01
C SER A 298 -1.60 -18.85 64.30
N ALA A 299 -0.66 -18.79 63.36
CA ALA A 299 0.71 -19.25 63.58
C ALA A 299 1.49 -18.37 64.58
N LEU A 300 1.26 -17.06 64.59
CA LEU A 300 1.87 -16.13 65.54
C LEU A 300 1.27 -16.24 66.95
N LEU A 301 -0.03 -16.50 67.06
CA LEU A 301 -0.73 -16.65 68.35
C LEU A 301 -0.48 -18.03 69.00
N SER A 302 -0.14 -19.06 68.22
CA SER A 302 0.10 -20.42 68.70
C SER A 302 1.47 -20.64 69.37
N LYS A 303 2.42 -19.70 69.23
CA LYS A 303 3.80 -19.86 69.76
C LYS A 303 4.12 -18.93 70.95
N LYS A 304 3.08 -18.41 71.63
CA LYS A 304 3.24 -17.68 72.89
C LYS A 304 3.06 -18.59 74.09
#